data_AF-A0A955QEH6-F1
#
_entry.id   AF-A0A955QEH6-F1
#
_cell.length_a   1.000
_cell.length_b   1.000
_cell.length_c   1.000
_cell.angle_alpha   90.00
_cell.angle_beta   90.00
_cell.angle_gamma   90.00
#
_symmetry.space_group_name_H-M   'P 1'
#
loop_
_entity.id
_entity.type
_entity.pdbx_description
1 polymer ?
#
loop_
_entity_poly.entity_id
_entity_poly.type
_entity_poly.pdbx_seq_one_letter_code
_entity_poly.pdbx_strand_id
1 'polypeptide(L)'
;SHSAPEKPLTHVVPKGKAEERDLIILLLQGRLEADHLAHLEEEKFTVELYREIVRHVEVHREASGLVDVESLRGDLTSDPVFESAVSQLCVWEMQLENQAEHIQGCLRTLEGKWLQRILEGVTTRLKTAEREGRQEEVDRLNAEINALLGRKAVLMAS
;
A
#
# COMPACT_ATOMS: atom_id res chain seq x y z
N SER A 1 35.75 7.46 -26.40
CA SER A 1 34.80 7.32 -25.29
C SER A 1 33.51 8.00 -25.67
N HIS A 2 32.48 7.25 -26.05
CA HIS A 2 31.13 7.77 -26.22
C HIS A 2 30.25 6.99 -25.26
N SER A 3 29.95 7.61 -24.12
CA SER A 3 28.95 7.10 -23.19
C SER A 3 27.62 7.01 -23.93
N ALA A 4 26.98 5.84 -23.86
CA ALA A 4 25.63 5.68 -24.35
C ALA A 4 24.70 6.65 -23.61
N PRO A 5 23.70 7.26 -24.28
CA PRO A 5 22.70 8.04 -23.57
C PRO A 5 21.92 7.09 -22.65
N GLU A 6 21.96 7.35 -21.34
CA GLU A 6 21.01 6.75 -20.41
C GLU A 6 19.61 7.09 -20.92
N LYS A 7 18.87 6.05 -21.26
CA LYS A 7 17.48 6.16 -21.70
C LYS A 7 16.72 6.88 -20.57
N PRO A 8 15.99 7.98 -20.84
CA PRO A 8 15.08 8.51 -19.83
C PRO A 8 14.16 7.36 -19.48
N LEU A 9 14.14 6.94 -18.21
CA LEU A 9 13.11 6.07 -17.70
C LEU A 9 11.82 6.87 -17.80
N THR A 10 11.12 6.76 -18.93
CA THR A 10 9.71 7.10 -18.98
C THR A 10 9.04 6.19 -17.98
N HIS A 11 8.88 6.68 -16.75
CA HIS A 11 8.25 5.95 -15.66
C HIS A 11 6.75 5.88 -15.97
N VAL A 12 6.40 4.90 -16.80
CA VAL A 12 5.04 4.47 -17.05
C VAL A 12 4.43 4.09 -15.71
N VAL A 13 3.22 4.57 -15.43
CA VAL A 13 2.44 4.13 -14.26
C VAL A 13 2.49 2.61 -14.19
N PRO A 14 3.05 2.03 -13.12
CA PRO A 14 3.23 0.58 -13.04
C PRO A 14 1.90 -0.12 -13.28
N LYS A 15 1.91 -1.20 -14.09
CA LYS A 15 0.81 -2.17 -14.15
C LYS A 15 0.80 -2.93 -12.81
N GLY A 16 0.33 -2.26 -11.77
CA GLY A 16 0.27 -2.75 -10.40
C GLY A 16 -1.03 -3.46 -10.10
N LYS A 17 -1.20 -3.83 -8.82
CA LYS A 17 -2.49 -4.26 -8.28
C LYS A 17 -3.49 -3.11 -8.41
N ALA A 18 -4.66 -3.39 -8.97
CA ALA A 18 -5.68 -2.36 -9.23
C ALA A 18 -6.05 -1.61 -7.95
N GLU A 19 -6.15 -2.31 -6.83
CA GLU A 19 -6.57 -1.75 -5.55
C GLU A 19 -5.53 -0.78 -4.97
N GLU A 20 -4.24 -1.11 -5.09
CA GLU A 20 -3.16 -0.19 -4.70
C GLU A 20 -3.17 1.07 -5.58
N ARG A 21 -3.21 0.89 -6.90
CA ARG A 21 -3.23 2.01 -7.85
C ARG A 21 -4.43 2.92 -7.60
N ASP A 22 -5.61 2.34 -7.46
CA ASP A 22 -6.85 3.11 -7.31
C ASP A 22 -6.85 3.90 -6.00
N LEU A 23 -6.34 3.32 -4.89
CA LEU A 23 -6.14 4.07 -3.63
C LEU A 23 -5.16 5.23 -3.80
N ILE A 24 -4.06 5.05 -4.53
CA ILE A 24 -3.11 6.14 -4.81
C ILE A 24 -3.73 7.22 -5.69
N ILE A 25 -4.52 6.87 -6.71
CA ILE A 25 -5.23 7.85 -7.53
C ILE A 25 -6.21 8.63 -6.65
N LEU A 26 -7.01 7.94 -5.82
CA LEU A 26 -7.97 8.58 -4.93
C LEU A 26 -7.29 9.50 -3.90
N LEU A 27 -6.17 9.06 -3.32
CA LEU A 27 -5.31 9.87 -2.44
C LEU A 27 -4.83 11.11 -3.16
N LEU A 28 -4.14 10.93 -4.30
CA LEU A 28 -3.58 12.01 -5.07
C LEU A 28 -4.65 12.91 -5.63
N GLN A 29 -5.91 12.49 -5.79
CA GLN A 29 -7.02 13.34 -6.22
C GLN A 29 -7.74 14.05 -5.06
N GLY A 30 -7.34 13.82 -3.80
CA GLY A 30 -8.00 14.39 -2.63
C GLY A 30 -9.40 13.83 -2.36
N ARG A 31 -9.61 12.56 -2.73
CA ARG A 31 -10.90 11.85 -2.62
C ARG A 31 -10.96 10.91 -1.41
N LEU A 32 -9.87 10.83 -0.62
CA LEU A 32 -9.83 10.08 0.63
C LEU A 32 -10.15 10.99 1.81
N GLU A 33 -10.77 10.39 2.83
CA GLU A 33 -11.14 11.06 4.08
C GLU A 33 -10.17 10.61 5.18
N ALA A 34 -10.17 11.30 6.33
CA ALA A 34 -9.26 11.00 7.44
C ALA A 34 -9.31 9.52 7.88
N ASP A 35 -10.50 8.93 7.92
CA ASP A 35 -10.69 7.52 8.25
C ASP A 35 -10.06 6.59 7.20
N HIS A 36 -10.19 6.91 5.91
CA HIS A 36 -9.55 6.14 4.85
C HIS A 36 -8.01 6.23 4.94
N LEU A 37 -7.50 7.44 5.19
CA LEU A 37 -6.07 7.72 5.31
C LEU A 37 -5.44 7.00 6.51
N ALA A 38 -6.16 6.83 7.61
CA ALA A 38 -5.69 6.08 8.77
C ALA A 38 -5.40 4.59 8.49
N HIS A 39 -5.90 4.04 7.38
CA HIS A 39 -5.68 2.66 6.99
C HIS A 39 -4.59 2.49 5.92
N LEU A 40 -4.02 3.59 5.42
CA LEU A 40 -2.91 3.57 4.46
C LEU A 40 -1.59 3.41 5.21
N GLU A 41 -1.11 2.16 5.25
CA GLU A 41 0.20 1.81 5.82
C GLU A 41 1.12 1.33 4.67
N GLU A 42 2.34 1.86 4.61
CA GLU A 42 3.27 1.61 3.51
C GLU A 42 3.60 0.11 3.32
N GLU A 43 3.63 -0.66 4.41
CA GLU A 43 3.95 -2.10 4.42
C GLU A 43 2.90 -2.94 3.68
N LYS A 44 1.68 -2.41 3.56
CA LYS A 44 0.57 -3.08 2.88
C LYS A 44 0.71 -3.01 1.36
N PHE A 45 1.40 -1.99 0.85
CA PHE A 45 1.68 -1.81 -0.57
C PHE A 45 2.81 -2.74 -1.03
N THR A 46 2.72 -3.21 -2.27
CA THR A 46 3.71 -4.09 -2.90
C THR A 46 4.42 -3.43 -4.08
N VAL A 47 3.80 -2.42 -4.68
CA VAL A 47 4.43 -1.60 -5.72
C VAL A 47 5.24 -0.49 -5.04
N GLU A 48 6.55 -0.45 -5.31
CA GLU A 48 7.47 0.46 -4.62
C GLU A 48 7.12 1.94 -4.79
N LEU A 49 6.72 2.34 -6.00
CA LEU A 49 6.24 3.71 -6.25
C LEU A 49 5.08 4.09 -5.31
N TYR A 50 4.14 3.17 -5.09
CA TYR A 50 2.95 3.43 -4.26
C TYR A 50 3.30 3.43 -2.78
N ARG A 51 4.22 2.55 -2.35
CA ARG A 51 4.78 2.55 -1.00
C ARG A 51 5.42 3.90 -0.68
N GLU A 52 6.30 4.39 -1.56
CA GLU A 52 6.97 5.67 -1.37
C GLU A 52 5.98 6.84 -1.35
N ILE A 53 4.97 6.87 -2.23
CA ILE A 53 3.93 7.90 -2.18
C ILE A 53 3.22 7.90 -0.81
N VAL A 54 2.86 6.73 -0.28
CA VAL A 54 2.23 6.60 1.06
C VAL A 54 3.17 7.04 2.17
N ARG A 55 4.47 6.77 2.06
CA ARG A 55 5.48 7.26 3.02
C ARG A 55 5.50 8.78 3.10
N HIS A 56 5.37 9.46 1.95
CA HIS A 56 5.31 10.93 1.89
C HIS A 56 4.02 11.48 2.51
N VAL A 57 2.92 10.72 2.54
CA VAL A 57 1.63 11.17 3.10
C VAL A 57 1.78 11.65 4.54
N GLU A 58 2.56 10.95 5.37
CA GLU A 58 2.72 11.28 6.79
C GLU A 58 3.33 12.67 7.00
N VAL A 59 4.22 13.11 6.09
CA VAL A 59 4.84 14.45 6.15
C VAL A 59 3.81 15.56 5.87
N HIS A 60 2.82 15.26 5.01
CA HIS A 60 1.77 16.20 4.61
C HIS A 60 0.46 16.00 5.37
N ARG A 61 0.49 15.16 6.41
CA ARG A 61 -0.70 14.89 7.21
C ARG A 61 -0.92 15.99 8.22
N GLU A 62 -2.12 16.54 8.23
CA GLU A 62 -2.55 17.55 9.17
C GLU A 62 -2.99 16.92 10.51
N ALA A 63 -3.08 17.74 11.56
CA ALA A 63 -3.62 17.32 12.85
C ALA A 63 -5.09 16.82 12.77
N SER A 64 -5.82 17.21 11.73
CA SER A 64 -7.17 16.74 11.42
C SER A 64 -7.22 15.29 10.91
N GLY A 65 -6.07 14.72 10.54
CA GLY A 65 -5.94 13.43 9.88
C GLY A 65 -6.13 13.48 8.36
N LEU A 66 -6.49 14.64 7.80
CA LEU A 66 -6.48 14.93 6.37
C LEU A 66 -5.06 15.19 5.88
N VAL A 67 -4.90 15.26 4.56
CA VAL A 67 -3.61 15.46 3.89
C VAL A 67 -3.71 16.70 3.03
N ASP A 68 -2.71 17.58 3.12
CA ASP A 68 -2.53 18.64 2.14
C ASP A 68 -2.05 18.03 0.82
N VAL A 69 -3.02 17.70 -0.04
CA VAL A 69 -2.78 17.02 -1.31
C VAL A 69 -2.02 17.91 -2.30
N GLU A 70 -2.17 19.23 -2.22
CA GLU A 70 -1.44 20.14 -3.11
C GLU A 70 0.04 20.15 -2.77
N SER A 71 0.38 20.30 -1.48
CA SER A 71 1.76 20.20 -1.01
C SER A 71 2.36 18.81 -1.27
N LEU A 72 1.62 17.72 -1.01
CA LEU A 72 2.07 16.36 -1.32
C LEU A 72 2.40 16.18 -2.80
N ARG A 73 1.52 16.64 -3.70
CA ARG A 73 1.77 16.55 -5.14
C ARG A 73 2.99 17.37 -5.54
N GLY A 74 3.12 18.59 -5.02
CA GLY A 74 4.25 19.48 -5.30
C GLY A 74 5.59 18.88 -4.88
N ASP A 75 5.64 18.30 -3.68
CA ASP A 75 6.84 17.64 -3.18
C ASP A 75 7.19 16.41 -4.01
N LEU A 76 6.21 15.56 -4.34
CA LEU A 76 6.43 14.40 -5.19
C LEU A 76 6.87 14.79 -6.61
N THR A 77 6.27 15.80 -7.24
CA THR A 77 6.65 16.21 -8.60
C THR A 77 7.96 16.99 -8.67
N SER A 78 8.49 17.44 -7.54
CA SER A 78 9.83 18.05 -7.47
C SER A 78 10.97 17.04 -7.69
N ASP A 79 10.69 15.74 -7.49
CA ASP A 79 11.63 14.66 -7.76
C ASP A 79 11.32 14.02 -9.13
N PRO A 80 12.27 14.04 -10.10
CA PRO A 80 12.09 13.45 -11.43
C PRO A 80 11.71 11.97 -11.43
N VAL A 81 12.02 11.23 -10.36
CA VAL A 81 11.64 9.82 -10.20
C VAL A 81 10.13 9.64 -10.14
N PHE A 82 9.44 10.58 -9.48
CA PHE A 82 8.00 10.51 -9.23
C PHE A 82 7.19 11.36 -10.22
N GLU A 83 7.76 12.47 -10.72
CA GLU A 83 7.09 13.49 -11.53
C GLU A 83 6.16 12.91 -12.61
N SER A 84 6.70 12.06 -13.48
CA SER A 84 5.96 11.51 -14.62
C SER A 84 4.79 10.63 -14.17
N ALA A 85 5.00 9.77 -13.18
CA ALA A 85 3.99 8.83 -12.72
C ALA A 85 2.90 9.54 -11.90
N VAL A 86 3.28 10.45 -11.01
CA VAL A 86 2.35 11.24 -10.19
C VAL A 86 1.49 12.14 -11.08
N SER A 87 2.08 12.79 -12.09
CA SER A 87 1.32 13.60 -13.05
C SER A 87 0.26 12.78 -13.79
N GLN A 88 0.61 11.58 -14.26
CA GLN A 88 -0.32 10.66 -14.92
C GLN A 88 -1.44 10.18 -13.97
N LEU A 89 -1.10 9.86 -12.72
CA LEU A 89 -2.07 9.41 -11.71
C LEU A 89 -3.04 10.53 -11.31
N CYS A 90 -2.58 11.78 -11.22
CA CYS A 90 -3.43 12.92 -10.87
C CYS A 90 -4.53 13.16 -11.91
N VAL A 91 -4.21 13.05 -13.20
CA VAL A 91 -5.17 13.25 -14.30
C VAL A 91 -5.94 11.98 -14.69
N TRP A 92 -5.75 10.88 -13.95
CA TRP A 92 -6.40 9.61 -14.27
C TRP A 92 -7.91 9.71 -14.11
N GLU A 93 -8.64 9.52 -15.21
CA GLU A 93 -10.10 9.52 -15.19
C GLU A 93 -10.62 8.25 -14.52
N MET A 94 -11.15 8.39 -13.31
CA MET A 94 -11.75 7.31 -12.53
C MET A 94 -13.22 7.61 -12.25
N GLN A 95 -14.09 7.02 -13.08
CA GLN A 95 -15.54 7.06 -12.91
C GLN A 95 -15.95 5.92 -11.97
N LEU A 96 -16.49 6.27 -10.81
CA LEU A 96 -16.96 5.32 -9.81
C LEU A 96 -18.47 5.52 -9.60
N GLU A 97 -19.23 4.44 -9.72
CA GLU A 97 -20.67 4.46 -9.43
C GLU A 97 -20.93 4.73 -7.94
N ASN A 98 -20.12 4.12 -7.08
CA ASN A 98 -20.15 4.31 -5.62
C ASN A 98 -18.72 4.43 -5.09
N GLN A 99 -18.26 5.67 -4.86
CA GLN A 99 -16.90 5.93 -4.40
C GLN A 99 -16.61 5.32 -3.02
N ALA A 100 -17.55 5.43 -2.08
CA ALA A 100 -17.35 4.94 -0.71
C ALA A 100 -17.16 3.41 -0.69
N GLU A 101 -18.01 2.69 -1.41
CA GLU A 101 -17.92 1.23 -1.51
C GLU A 101 -16.64 0.79 -2.21
N HIS A 102 -16.21 1.50 -3.27
CA HIS A 102 -14.96 1.21 -3.96
C HIS A 102 -13.74 1.39 -3.07
N ILE A 103 -13.66 2.50 -2.33
CA ILE A 103 -12.56 2.77 -1.39
C ILE A 103 -12.49 1.65 -0.35
N GLN A 104 -13.61 1.32 0.28
CA GLN A 104 -13.69 0.28 1.30
C GLN A 104 -13.31 -1.10 0.73
N GLY A 105 -13.77 -1.43 -0.49
CA GLY A 105 -13.36 -2.64 -1.20
C GLY A 105 -11.86 -2.72 -1.46
N CYS A 106 -11.24 -1.62 -1.87
CA CYS A 106 -9.80 -1.54 -2.08
C CYS A 106 -9.03 -1.72 -0.77
N LEU A 107 -9.42 -1.01 0.29
CA LEU A 107 -8.79 -1.12 1.62
C LEU A 107 -8.90 -2.54 2.19
N ARG A 108 -10.09 -3.17 2.13
CA ARG A 108 -10.28 -4.56 2.55
C ARG A 108 -9.40 -5.52 1.77
N THR A 109 -9.33 -5.34 0.45
CA THR A 109 -8.50 -6.19 -0.40
C THR A 109 -7.01 -6.03 -0.10
N LEU A 110 -6.58 -4.80 0.14
CA LEU A 110 -5.20 -4.48 0.52
C LEU A 110 -4.82 -5.13 1.85
N GLU A 111 -5.63 -4.95 2.90
CA GLU A 111 -5.44 -5.57 4.21
C GLU A 111 -5.43 -7.10 4.10
N GLY A 112 -6.39 -7.68 3.37
CA GLY A 112 -6.50 -9.13 3.21
C GLY A 112 -5.29 -9.74 2.51
N LYS A 113 -4.75 -9.07 1.47
CA LYS A 113 -3.51 -9.48 0.80
C LYS A 113 -2.30 -9.34 1.71
N TRP A 114 -2.21 -8.29 2.50
CA TRP A 114 -1.12 -8.10 3.47
C TRP A 114 -1.14 -9.16 4.58
N LEU A 115 -2.30 -9.42 5.20
CA LEU A 115 -2.46 -10.48 6.20
C LEU A 115 -2.07 -11.85 5.65
N GLN A 116 -2.46 -12.14 4.40
CA GLN A 116 -2.08 -13.40 3.74
C GLN A 116 -0.55 -13.54 3.58
N ARG A 117 0.14 -12.47 3.16
CA ARG A 117 1.61 -12.47 3.02
C ARG A 117 2.30 -12.71 4.37
N ILE A 118 1.83 -12.06 5.43
CA ILE A 118 2.37 -12.28 6.79
C ILE A 118 2.15 -13.72 7.21
N LEU A 119 0.95 -14.25 7.03
CA LEU A 119 0.61 -15.62 7.39
C LEU A 119 1.53 -16.64 6.71
N GLU A 120 1.81 -16.46 5.41
CA GLU A 120 2.75 -17.30 4.65
C GLU A 120 4.18 -17.21 5.21
N GLY A 121 4.63 -16.01 5.58
CA GLY A 121 5.93 -15.81 6.22
C GLY A 121 6.04 -16.49 7.58
N VAL A 122 5.04 -16.32 8.45
CA VAL A 122 4.99 -16.96 9.78
C VAL A 122 4.90 -18.48 9.65
N THR A 123 4.10 -19.00 8.71
CA THR A 123 4.00 -20.44 8.43
C THR A 123 5.34 -21.02 7.97
N THR A 124 6.10 -20.28 7.17
CA THR A 124 7.44 -20.72 6.73
C THR A 124 8.42 -20.79 7.89
N ARG A 125 8.41 -19.78 8.77
CA ARG A 125 9.20 -19.77 10.01
C ARG A 125 8.81 -20.91 10.95
N LEU A 126 7.52 -21.22 11.05
CA LEU A 126 7.00 -22.32 11.87
C LEU A 126 7.60 -23.66 11.42
N LYS A 127 7.51 -23.96 10.12
CA LYS A 127 8.07 -25.20 9.55
C LYS A 127 9.57 -25.35 9.82
N THR A 128 10.31 -24.23 9.77
CA THR A 128 11.73 -24.22 10.13
C THR A 128 11.95 -24.51 11.61
N ALA A 129 11.20 -23.85 12.50
CA ALA A 129 11.31 -24.06 13.94
C ALA A 129 10.94 -25.50 14.36
N GLU A 130 9.90 -26.08 13.75
CA GLU A 130 9.51 -27.48 13.93
C GLU A 130 10.63 -28.44 13.53
N ARG A 131 11.24 -28.21 12.35
CA ARG A 131 12.36 -29.02 11.85
C ARG A 131 13.58 -28.96 12.77
N GLU A 132 13.82 -27.82 13.40
CA GLU A 132 14.95 -27.59 14.29
C GLU A 132 14.66 -27.92 15.76
N GLY A 133 13.43 -28.34 16.10
CA GLY A 133 13.04 -28.68 17.47
C GLY A 133 12.98 -27.48 18.42
N ARG A 134 12.80 -26.26 17.90
CA ARG A 134 12.75 -25.01 18.69
C ARG A 134 11.35 -24.79 19.28
N GLN A 135 10.98 -25.59 20.28
CA GLN A 135 9.59 -25.68 20.77
C GLN A 135 8.99 -24.33 21.22
N GLU A 136 9.73 -23.50 21.96
CA GLU A 136 9.24 -22.19 22.40
C GLU A 136 8.88 -21.27 21.22
N GLU A 137 9.66 -21.36 20.13
CA GLU A 137 9.37 -20.60 18.91
C GLU A 137 8.16 -21.16 18.18
N VAL A 138 7.99 -22.49 18.13
CA VAL A 138 6.81 -23.15 17.56
C VAL A 138 5.53 -22.67 18.26
N ASP A 139 5.51 -22.66 19.59
CA ASP A 139 4.33 -22.25 20.36
C ASP A 139 3.97 -20.78 20.11
N ARG A 140 4.98 -19.91 20.09
CA ARG A 140 4.81 -18.49 19.77
C ARG A 140 4.28 -18.26 18.34
N LEU A 141 4.83 -18.95 17.35
CA LEU A 141 4.41 -18.81 15.94
C LEU A 141 3.00 -19.35 15.72
N ASN A 142 2.61 -20.42 16.42
CA ASN A 142 1.23 -20.93 16.40
C ASN A 142 0.23 -19.92 16.97
N ALA A 143 0.57 -19.26 18.08
CA ALA A 143 -0.27 -18.19 18.64
C ALA A 143 -0.41 -17.01 17.66
N GLU A 144 0.67 -16.61 16.99
CA GLU A 144 0.67 -15.56 15.98
C GLU A 144 -0.21 -15.92 14.77
N ILE A 145 -0.11 -17.16 14.26
CA ILE A 145 -0.98 -17.67 13.17
C ILE A 145 -2.45 -17.59 13.56
N ASN A 146 -2.82 -18.05 14.76
CA ASN A 146 -4.21 -18.01 15.22
C ASN A 146 -4.75 -16.58 15.33
N ALA A 147 -3.94 -15.64 15.81
CA ALA A 147 -4.30 -14.23 15.87
C ALA A 147 -4.52 -13.63 14.46
N LEU A 148 -3.64 -13.94 13.51
CA LEU A 148 -3.75 -13.49 12.12
C LEU A 148 -4.99 -14.07 11.43
N LEU A 149 -5.29 -15.35 11.64
CA LEU A 149 -6.51 -15.99 11.13
C LEU A 149 -7.77 -15.36 11.71
N GLY A 150 -7.77 -15.04 13.01
CA GLY A 150 -8.87 -14.31 13.65
C GLY A 150 -9.10 -12.93 13.01
N ARG A 151 -8.04 -12.15 12.81
CA ARG A 151 -8.13 -10.85 12.12
C ARG A 151 -8.67 -10.98 10.70
N LYS A 152 -8.19 -11.97 9.95
CA LYS A 152 -8.64 -12.22 8.57
C LYS A 152 -10.12 -12.62 8.53
N ALA A 153 -10.59 -13.41 9.49
CA ALA A 153 -12.01 -13.78 9.59
C ALA A 153 -12.92 -12.57 9.84
N VAL A 154 -12.53 -11.67 10.75
CA VAL A 154 -13.27 -10.42 11.00
C VAL A 154 -13.33 -9.55 9.74
N LEU A 155 -12.21 -9.41 9.04
CA LEU A 155 -12.13 -8.64 7.79
C LEU A 155 -13.06 -9.19 6.70
N MET A 156 -13.21 -10.51 6.61
CA MET A 156 -14.09 -11.14 5.61
C MET A 156 -15.58 -11.08 5.98
N ALA A 157 -15.89 -10.86 7.25
CA ALA A 157 -17.26 -10.74 7.75
C ALA A 157 -17.78 -9.29 7.75
N SER A 158 -16.93 -8.31 7.43
CA SER A 158 -17.21 -6.86 7.41
C SER A 158 -17.42 -6.35 5.99
#